data_AF-A0A8S9UH15-F1
#
_entry.id   AF-A0A8S9UH15-F1
#
_cell.length_a   1.000
_cell.length_b   1.000
_cell.length_c   1.000
_cell.angle_alpha   90.00
_cell.angle_beta   90.00
_cell.angle_gamma   90.00
#
_symmetry.space_group_name_H-M   'P 1'
#
loop_
_entity.id
_entity.type
_entity.pdbx_description
1 polymer ?
#
loop_
_entity_poly.entity_id
_entity_poly.type
_entity_poly.pdbx_seq_one_letter_code
_entity_poly.pdbx_strand_id
1 'polypeptide(L)'
;MMNLDVTLDKVFENPLFGIWYNYGRYVTEMNLGKTWNPAVALTRVYGSDRKLADVLMAAEKVPSTKAMAAELQNWQVTLWLYRMLEPRRVYSLLRVDEGASRNLFREYVEAYEEVVRILSRNT
;
A
#
# COMPACT_ATOMS: atom_id res chain seq x y z
N MET A 1 -2.35 -0.70 -22.10
CA MET A 1 -1.83 -1.22 -20.82
C MET A 1 -0.30 -1.13 -20.90
N MET A 2 0.36 -0.47 -19.96
CA MET A 2 1.82 -0.46 -19.92
C MET A 2 2.31 -1.88 -19.61
N ASN A 3 3.10 -2.47 -20.50
CA ASN A 3 3.72 -3.78 -20.29
C ASN A 3 4.76 -3.65 -19.16
N LEU A 4 4.33 -3.97 -17.93
CA LEU A 4 5.21 -4.13 -16.77
C LEU A 4 5.89 -5.51 -16.78
N ASP A 5 6.12 -6.12 -17.94
CA ASP A 5 6.75 -7.44 -18.15
C ASP A 5 8.23 -7.51 -17.73
N VAL A 6 8.73 -6.46 -17.09
CA VAL A 6 9.91 -6.58 -16.25
C VAL A 6 9.50 -7.48 -15.09
N THR A 7 10.09 -8.68 -14.99
CA THR A 7 9.86 -9.67 -13.91
C THR A 7 9.42 -8.97 -12.64
N LEU A 8 8.28 -9.37 -12.06
CA LEU A 8 7.63 -8.76 -10.88
C LEU A 8 8.64 -8.21 -9.84
N ASP A 9 9.73 -8.94 -9.64
CA ASP A 9 10.90 -8.68 -8.82
C ASP A 9 11.64 -7.35 -9.07
N LYS A 10 11.47 -6.71 -10.24
CA LYS A 10 12.22 -5.52 -10.70
C LYS A 10 11.33 -4.35 -11.11
N VAL A 11 10.03 -4.40 -10.80
CA VAL A 11 9.08 -3.32 -11.16
C VAL A 11 9.56 -1.95 -10.65
N PHE A 12 10.17 -1.88 -9.47
CA PHE A 12 10.66 -0.62 -8.89
C PHE A 12 11.93 -0.08 -9.54
N GLU A 13 12.67 -0.93 -10.28
CA GLU A 13 13.86 -0.53 -11.02
C GLU A 13 13.50 -0.06 -12.44
N ASN A 14 12.27 -0.30 -12.89
CA ASN A 14 11.82 0.10 -14.22
C ASN A 14 11.56 1.62 -14.28
N PRO A 15 12.23 2.39 -15.16
CA PRO A 15 11.98 3.82 -15.31
C PRO A 15 10.52 4.18 -15.60
N LEU A 16 9.79 3.30 -16.29
CA LEU A 16 8.37 3.48 -16.59
C LEU A 16 7.49 3.44 -15.34
N PHE A 17 7.93 2.73 -14.28
CA PHE A 17 7.23 2.72 -13.00
C PHE A 17 7.23 4.11 -12.38
N GLY A 18 8.37 4.81 -12.39
CA GLY A 18 8.47 6.17 -11.87
C GLY A 18 7.55 7.15 -12.61
N ILE A 19 7.44 7.03 -13.94
CA ILE A 19 6.54 7.85 -14.75
C ILE A 19 5.08 7.57 -14.39
N TRP A 20 4.67 6.30 -14.34
CA TRP A 20 3.32 5.90 -13.95
C TRP A 20 2.97 6.39 -12.54
N TYR A 21 3.91 6.24 -11.60
CA TYR A 21 3.74 6.63 -10.21
C TYR A 21 3.52 8.15 -10.07
N ASN A 22 4.40 8.94 -10.68
CA ASN A 22 4.33 10.40 -10.64
C ASN A 22 3.07 10.94 -11.34
N TYR A 23 2.65 10.31 -12.44
CA TYR A 23 1.40 10.67 -13.11
C TYR A 23 0.18 10.46 -12.19
N GLY A 24 0.11 9.32 -11.51
CA GLY A 24 -0.98 9.04 -10.57
C GLY A 24 -1.01 10.00 -9.38
N ARG A 25 0.17 10.35 -8.83
CA ARG A 25 0.29 11.37 -7.78
C ARG A 25 -0.21 12.72 -8.27
N TYR A 26 0.24 13.17 -9.44
CA TYR A 26 -0.19 14.42 -10.05
C TYR A 26 -1.72 14.52 -10.18
N VAL A 27 -2.38 13.45 -10.63
CA VAL A 27 -3.86 13.40 -10.74
C VAL A 27 -4.54 13.64 -9.38
N THR A 28 -4.00 13.06 -8.30
CA THR A 28 -4.55 13.22 -6.95
C THR A 28 -4.28 14.60 -6.37
N GLU A 29 -3.03 15.09 -6.46
CA GLU A 29 -2.59 16.38 -5.93
C GLU A 29 -3.31 17.55 -6.60
N MET A 30 -3.60 17.44 -7.90
CA MET A 30 -4.32 18.45 -8.67
C MET A 30 -5.84 18.29 -8.61
N ASN A 31 -6.35 17.33 -7.84
CA ASN A 31 -7.78 17.01 -7.71
C ASN A 31 -8.49 16.84 -9.08
N LEU A 32 -7.79 16.26 -10.06
CA LEU A 32 -8.25 16.15 -11.46
C LEU A 32 -9.22 14.97 -11.68
N GLY A 33 -9.74 14.36 -10.62
CA GLY A 33 -10.61 13.20 -10.69
C GLY A 33 -10.75 12.47 -9.36
N LYS A 34 -10.82 11.14 -9.40
CA LYS A 34 -10.86 10.30 -8.19
C LYS A 34 -9.49 10.20 -7.54
N THR A 35 -9.45 10.04 -6.22
CA THR A 35 -8.24 9.71 -5.47
C THR A 35 -7.59 8.46 -6.06
N TRP A 36 -6.38 8.59 -6.55
CA TRP A 36 -5.61 7.47 -7.05
C TRP A 36 -4.92 6.76 -5.89
N ASN A 37 -4.99 5.42 -5.88
CA ASN A 37 -4.24 4.59 -4.95
C ASN A 37 -3.44 3.55 -5.77
N PRO A 38 -2.10 3.65 -5.82
CA PRO A 38 -1.25 2.75 -6.60
C PRO A 38 -1.35 1.28 -6.16
N ALA A 39 -1.64 1.03 -4.87
CA ALA A 39 -1.73 -0.31 -4.33
C ALA A 39 -2.87 -1.12 -4.99
N VAL A 40 -3.92 -0.48 -5.51
CA VAL A 40 -4.98 -1.18 -6.24
C VAL A 40 -4.43 -1.88 -7.50
N ALA A 41 -3.62 -1.18 -8.28
CA ALA A 41 -3.02 -1.73 -9.49
C ALA A 41 -1.93 -2.75 -9.13
N LEU A 42 -1.08 -2.42 -8.15
CA LEU A 42 0.01 -3.31 -7.74
C LEU A 42 -0.50 -4.61 -7.12
N THR A 43 -1.56 -4.59 -6.31
CA THR A 43 -2.17 -5.82 -5.79
C THR A 43 -2.64 -6.74 -6.92
N ARG A 44 -3.12 -6.18 -8.05
CA ARG A 44 -3.49 -6.98 -9.23
C ARG A 44 -2.26 -7.55 -9.95
N VAL A 45 -1.22 -6.73 -10.12
CA VAL A 45 0.04 -7.14 -10.77
C VAL A 45 0.72 -8.26 -9.99
N TYR A 46 0.86 -8.13 -8.66
CA TYR A 46 1.45 -9.15 -7.80
C TYR A 46 0.49 -10.28 -7.42
N GLY A 47 -0.81 -10.12 -7.70
CA GLY A 47 -1.84 -11.14 -7.57
C GLY A 47 -2.51 -11.28 -6.20
N SER A 48 -1.99 -10.65 -5.14
CA SER A 48 -2.69 -10.57 -3.83
C SER A 48 -2.13 -9.47 -2.93
N ASP A 49 -2.91 -9.07 -1.93
CA ASP A 49 -2.46 -8.13 -0.88
C ASP A 49 -1.23 -8.68 -0.14
N ARG A 50 -1.22 -9.98 0.17
CA ARG A 50 -0.11 -10.66 0.85
C ARG A 50 1.17 -10.61 0.01
N LYS A 51 1.08 -10.95 -1.28
CA LYS A 51 2.25 -10.94 -2.18
C LYS A 51 2.84 -9.55 -2.34
N LEU A 52 1.97 -8.53 -2.53
CA LEU A 52 2.44 -7.15 -2.59
C LEU A 52 3.10 -6.72 -1.27
N ALA A 53 2.50 -7.05 -0.12
CA ALA A 53 3.07 -6.70 1.18
C ALA A 53 4.46 -7.33 1.39
N ASP A 54 4.62 -8.61 1.06
CA ASP A 54 5.91 -9.32 1.13
C ASP A 54 6.97 -8.65 0.26
N VAL A 55 6.62 -8.28 -0.98
CA VAL A 55 7.54 -7.61 -1.91
C VAL A 55 7.95 -6.22 -1.38
N LEU A 56 7.01 -5.45 -0.85
CA LEU A 56 7.30 -4.13 -0.28
C LEU A 56 8.18 -4.25 0.97
N MET A 57 7.89 -5.18 1.88
CA MET A 57 8.73 -5.45 3.06
C MET A 57 10.15 -5.91 2.69
N ALA A 58 10.30 -6.66 1.59
CA ALA A 58 11.62 -7.03 1.09
C ALA A 58 12.36 -5.82 0.50
N ALA A 59 11.67 -4.99 -0.29
CA ALA A 59 12.23 -3.78 -0.87
C ALA A 59 12.61 -2.73 0.19
N GLU A 60 11.87 -2.64 1.30
CA GLU A 60 12.21 -1.76 2.43
C GLU A 60 13.57 -2.07 3.07
N LYS A 61 14.07 -3.30 2.93
CA LYS A 61 15.38 -3.71 3.44
C LYS A 61 16.53 -3.29 2.53
N VAL A 62 16.25 -2.88 1.30
CA VAL A 62 17.26 -2.47 0.31
C VAL A 62 17.35 -0.94 0.30
N PRO A 63 18.52 -0.33 0.58
CA PRO A 63 18.64 1.13 0.71
C PRO A 63 18.13 1.94 -0.49
N SER A 64 18.33 1.45 -1.71
CA SER A 64 17.91 2.15 -2.94
C SER A 64 16.40 2.18 -3.17
N THR A 65 15.66 1.22 -2.62
CA THR A 65 14.20 1.11 -2.80
C THR A 65 13.40 1.38 -1.53
N LYS A 66 14.09 1.53 -0.38
CA LYS A 66 13.47 1.70 0.94
C LYS A 66 12.39 2.78 1.01
N ALA A 67 12.70 3.98 0.53
CA ALA A 67 11.76 5.11 0.63
C ALA A 67 10.49 4.86 -0.18
N MET A 68 10.64 4.41 -1.43
CA MET A 68 9.51 4.10 -2.31
C MET A 68 8.67 2.94 -1.77
N ALA A 69 9.33 1.90 -1.24
CA ALA A 69 8.64 0.74 -0.69
C ALA A 69 7.80 1.09 0.53
N ALA A 70 8.33 1.91 1.44
CA ALA A 70 7.58 2.41 2.61
C ALA A 70 6.38 3.29 2.19
N GLU A 71 6.55 4.17 1.20
CA GLU A 71 5.47 4.99 0.66
C GLU A 71 4.35 4.11 0.07
N LEU A 72 4.70 3.09 -0.72
CA LEU A 72 3.75 2.14 -1.28
C LEU A 72 3.08 1.25 -0.22
N GLN A 73 3.79 0.91 0.87
CA GLN A 73 3.20 0.18 1.99
C GLN A 73 2.15 1.03 2.72
N ASN A 74 2.39 2.33 2.87
CA ASN A 74 1.38 3.27 3.38
C ASN A 74 0.15 3.36 2.47
N TRP A 75 0.33 3.42 1.14
CA TRP A 75 -0.78 3.34 0.19
C TRP A 75 -1.57 2.05 0.32
N GLN A 76 -0.87 0.93 0.53
CA GLN A 76 -1.48 -0.39 0.70
C GLN A 76 -2.33 -0.46 1.98
N VAL A 77 -1.81 0.03 3.11
CA VAL A 77 -2.53 0.08 4.38
C VAL A 77 -3.73 1.04 4.32
N THR A 78 -3.59 2.17 3.64
CA THR A 78 -4.71 3.11 3.38
C THR A 78 -5.81 2.44 2.56
N LEU A 79 -5.46 1.63 1.56
CA LEU A 79 -6.43 0.86 0.79
C LEU A 79 -7.17 -0.16 1.67
N TRP A 80 -6.46 -0.81 2.58
CA TRP A 80 -7.06 -1.76 3.52
C TRP A 80 -8.01 -1.07 4.50
N LEU A 81 -7.66 0.13 4.97
CA LEU A 81 -8.52 0.93 5.85
C LEU A 81 -9.78 1.37 5.12
N TYR A 82 -9.65 1.86 3.88
CA TYR A 82 -10.79 2.22 3.05
C TYR A 82 -11.76 1.05 2.83
N ARG A 83 -11.23 -0.18 2.75
CA ARG A 83 -12.01 -1.42 2.62
C ARG A 83 -12.46 -1.99 3.97
N MET A 84 -12.17 -1.31 5.08
CA MET A 84 -12.47 -1.75 6.45
C MET A 84 -12.01 -3.18 6.71
N LEU A 85 -10.76 -3.51 6.35
CA LEU A 85 -10.22 -4.83 6.68
C LEU A 85 -10.09 -4.97 8.20
N GLU A 86 -10.53 -6.11 8.74
CA GLU A 86 -10.38 -6.39 10.16
C GLU A 86 -8.92 -6.27 10.62
N PRO A 87 -8.63 -5.63 11.78
CA PRO A 87 -7.26 -5.48 12.28
C PRO A 87 -6.48 -6.79 12.36
N ARG A 88 -7.14 -7.90 12.71
CA ARG A 88 -6.50 -9.24 12.74
C ARG A 88 -5.97 -9.66 11.37
N ARG A 89 -6.65 -9.30 10.28
CA ARG A 89 -6.21 -9.61 8.92
C ARG A 89 -5.00 -8.75 8.55
N VAL A 90 -5.03 -7.45 8.86
CA VAL A 90 -3.90 -6.54 8.58
C VAL A 90 -2.67 -6.91 9.40
N TYR A 91 -2.84 -7.33 10.65
CA TYR A 91 -1.77 -7.87 11.49
C TYR A 91 -1.03 -9.02 10.80
N SER A 92 -1.77 -9.96 10.21
CA SER A 92 -1.19 -11.09 9.46
C SER A 92 -0.54 -10.66 8.15
N LEU A 93 -1.14 -9.72 7.40
CA LEU A 93 -0.59 -9.22 6.15
C LEU A 93 0.73 -8.47 6.34
N LEU A 94 0.89 -7.76 7.46
CA LEU A 94 2.10 -7.02 7.83
C LEU A 94 3.14 -7.86 8.61
N ARG A 95 2.89 -9.16 8.86
CA ARG A 95 3.79 -10.08 9.57
C ARG A 95 4.29 -9.52 10.91
N VAL A 96 3.36 -8.94 11.66
CA VAL A 96 3.66 -8.24 12.92
C VAL A 96 4.19 -9.19 14.01
N ASP A 97 3.75 -10.45 13.97
CA ASP A 97 4.24 -11.56 14.80
C ASP A 97 5.72 -11.86 14.54
N GLU A 98 6.17 -11.72 13.30
CA GLU A 98 7.58 -11.85 12.90
C GLU A 98 8.40 -10.58 13.20
N GLY A 99 7.77 -9.56 13.81
CA GLY A 99 8.40 -8.30 14.20
C GLY A 99 8.41 -7.22 13.11
N ALA A 100 7.82 -7.48 11.94
CA ALA A 100 7.73 -6.49 10.87
C ALA A 100 6.62 -5.44 11.12
N SER A 101 6.81 -4.23 10.60
CA SER A 101 5.79 -3.16 10.49
C SER A 101 4.89 -2.90 11.72
N ARG A 102 5.41 -3.08 12.95
CA ARG A 102 4.65 -2.89 14.21
C ARG A 102 4.05 -1.50 14.38
N ASN A 103 4.81 -0.45 14.03
CA ASN A 103 4.34 0.93 14.16
C ASN A 103 3.22 1.21 13.16
N LEU A 104 3.40 0.78 11.91
CA LEU A 104 2.38 0.92 10.86
C LEU A 104 1.07 0.18 11.22
N PHE A 105 1.18 -1.00 11.83
CA PHE A 105 0.01 -1.71 12.34
C PHE A 105 -0.70 -0.95 13.47
N ARG A 106 0.03 -0.31 14.38
CA ARG A 106 -0.55 0.51 15.44
C ARG A 106 -1.34 1.69 14.85
N GLU A 107 -0.73 2.41 13.92
CA GLU A 107 -1.37 3.54 13.21
C GLU A 107 -2.65 3.08 12.47
N TYR A 108 -2.61 1.89 11.87
CA TYR A 108 -3.80 1.30 11.25
C TYR A 108 -4.93 1.05 12.24
N VAL A 109 -4.63 0.48 13.41
CA VAL A 109 -5.63 0.20 14.45
C VAL A 109 -6.26 1.49 14.95
N GLU A 110 -5.46 2.51 15.25
CA GLU A 110 -5.95 3.81 15.70
C GLU A 110 -6.89 4.44 14.66
N ALA A 111 -6.51 4.40 13.38
CA ALA A 111 -7.35 4.91 12.30
C ALA A 111 -8.63 4.08 12.10
N TYR A 112 -8.55 2.76 12.22
CA TYR A 112 -9.70 1.86 12.09
C TYR A 112 -10.72 2.10 13.21
N GLU A 113 -10.27 2.20 14.46
CA GLU A 113 -11.12 2.48 15.62
C GLU A 113 -11.81 3.85 15.50
N GLU A 114 -11.09 4.86 15.02
CA GLU A 114 -11.66 6.19 14.77
C GLU A 114 -12.79 6.13 13.72
N VAL A 115 -12.57 5.43 12.61
CA VAL A 115 -13.61 5.25 11.58
C VAL A 115 -14.82 4.51 12.14
N VAL A 116 -14.61 3.41 12.88
CA VAL A 116 -15.71 2.67 13.54
C VAL A 116 -16.48 3.56 14.50
N ARG A 117 -15.78 4.36 15.31
CA ARG A 117 -16.39 5.31 16.24
C ARG A 117 -17.24 6.34 15.51
N ILE A 118 -16.76 6.91 14.41
CA ILE A 118 -17.53 7.87 13.60
C ILE A 118 -18.78 7.21 13.01
N LEU A 119 -18.64 6.01 12.44
CA LEU A 119 -19.77 5.29 11.85
C LEU A 119 -20.85 4.96 12.88
N SER A 120 -20.45 4.52 14.08
CA SER A 120 -21.36 4.21 15.19
C SER A 120 -22.13 5.41 15.77
N ARG A 121 -21.61 6.64 15.58
CA ARG A 121 -22.25 7.88 16.06
C ARG A 121 -23.28 8.44 15.08
N ASN A 122 -23.24 7.99 13.83
CA ASN A 122 -24.08 8.49 12.74
C ASN A 122 -25.20 7.50 12.35
N THR A 123 -25.37 6.42 13.11
CA THR A 123 -26.43 5.40 12.99
C THR A 123 -27.26 5.38 14.25
#